data_AF-A0A1S8D6X8-F1
#
_entry.id   AF-A0A1S8D6X8-F1
#
_cell.length_a   1.000
_cell.length_b   1.000
_cell.length_c   1.000
_cell.angle_alpha   90.00
_cell.angle_beta   90.00
_cell.angle_gamma   90.00
#
_symmetry.space_group_name_H-M   'P 1'
#
loop_
_entity.id
_entity.type
_entity.pdbx_description
1 polymer ?
#
loop_
_entity_poly.entity_id
_entity_poly.type
_entity_poly.pdbx_seq_one_letter_code
_entity_poly.pdbx_strand_id
1 'polypeptide(L)'
;MRGMSEVVSLRPAQGPSLRGSPEDKIWAVIASVGKTSRIANIYASRDAALADRSWREQQVRAYATFLRSSQQPVPHYSVAPIRRADLPRKWSPLPALGFLRGEFA
;
A
#
# COMPACT_ATOMS: atom_id res chain seq x y z
N MET A 1 25.38 3.21 -9.01
CA MET A 1 24.20 2.33 -8.93
C MET A 1 23.73 2.23 -7.49
N ARG A 2 22.65 2.94 -7.13
CA ARG A 2 21.72 2.63 -6.02
C ARG A 2 20.57 3.63 -6.14
N GLY A 3 19.49 3.21 -6.80
CA GLY A 3 18.26 3.99 -6.85
C GLY A 3 17.63 3.96 -5.47
N MET A 4 17.84 5.02 -4.69
CA MET A 4 17.14 5.26 -3.44
C MET A 4 15.64 5.33 -3.76
N SER A 5 14.91 4.29 -3.37
CA SER A 5 13.46 4.27 -3.44
C SER A 5 12.96 5.30 -2.44
N GLU A 6 12.41 6.40 -2.93
CA GLU A 6 11.86 7.47 -2.10
C GLU A 6 10.71 6.89 -1.25
N VAL A 7 10.98 6.63 0.03
CA VAL A 7 9.99 6.17 1.01
C VAL A 7 9.13 7.38 1.38
N VAL A 8 8.13 7.67 0.55
CA VAL A 8 7.10 8.62 0.90
C VAL A 8 6.34 8.05 2.10
N SER A 9 6.60 8.62 3.28
CA SER A 9 5.84 8.34 4.50
C SER A 9 4.43 8.86 4.33
N LEU A 10 3.55 8.01 3.79
CA LEU A 10 2.14 8.33 3.68
C LEU A 10 1.52 8.20 5.07
N ARG A 11 1.40 9.31 5.79
CA ARG A 11 0.54 9.36 6.97
C ARG A 11 -0.82 8.79 6.57
N PRO A 12 -1.39 7.83 7.32
CA PRO A 12 -2.76 7.39 7.06
C PRO A 12 -3.63 8.64 7.20
N ALA A 13 -4.16 9.12 6.08
CA ALA A 13 -4.98 10.30 6.06
C ALA A 13 -6.23 9.99 6.90
N GLN A 14 -6.28 10.55 8.11
CA GLN A 14 -7.55 10.87 8.74
C GLN A 14 -8.37 11.58 7.67
N GLY A 15 -9.49 10.97 7.28
CA GLY A 15 -10.10 11.15 5.96
C GLY A 15 -10.18 12.62 5.52
N PRO A 16 -9.62 12.98 4.36
CA PRO A 16 -9.72 14.36 3.91
C PRO A 16 -11.15 14.57 3.40
N SER A 17 -11.79 15.64 3.85
CA SER A 17 -12.87 16.26 3.10
C SER A 17 -12.30 16.62 1.72
N LEU A 18 -12.54 15.76 0.73
CA LEU A 18 -12.08 15.90 -0.65
C LEU A 18 -12.78 17.11 -1.32
N ARG A 19 -12.37 18.34 -0.99
CA ARG A 19 -12.72 19.53 -1.78
C ARG A 19 -11.79 19.59 -3.00
N GLY A 20 -12.22 18.96 -4.09
CA GLY A 20 -11.57 18.96 -5.40
C GLY A 20 -12.35 18.05 -6.34
N SER A 21 -12.24 18.30 -7.65
CA SER A 21 -13.06 17.67 -8.68
C SER A 21 -13.11 16.13 -8.51
N PRO A 22 -14.30 15.51 -8.48
CA PRO A 22 -14.47 14.09 -8.21
C PRO A 22 -13.84 13.17 -9.27
N GLU A 23 -13.46 13.74 -10.42
CA GLU A 23 -12.89 13.06 -11.58
C GLU A 23 -11.46 12.52 -11.40
N ASP A 24 -10.69 13.01 -10.43
CA ASP A 24 -9.31 12.56 -10.16
C ASP A 24 -9.17 11.58 -8.99
N LYS A 25 -10.31 11.14 -8.44
CA LYS A 25 -10.33 10.23 -7.28
C LYS A 25 -10.05 8.80 -7.71
N ILE A 26 -8.96 8.24 -7.20
CA ILE A 26 -8.61 6.83 -7.33
C ILE A 26 -8.56 6.16 -5.94
N TRP A 27 -8.59 4.83 -5.93
CA TRP A 27 -8.55 4.03 -4.72
C TRP A 27 -7.20 3.36 -4.57
N ALA A 28 -6.47 3.72 -3.51
CA ALA A 28 -5.20 3.10 -3.21
C ALA A 28 -5.34 2.01 -2.16
N VAL A 29 -4.69 0.88 -2.43
CA VAL A 29 -4.38 -0.13 -1.41
C VAL A 29 -3.06 0.28 -0.78
N ILE A 30 -3.05 0.48 0.53
CA ILE A 30 -1.91 0.95 1.30
C ILE A 30 -1.42 -0.19 2.18
N ALA A 31 -0.15 -0.57 2.03
CA ALA A 31 0.55 -1.47 2.92
C ALA A 31 1.17 -0.67 4.07
N SER A 32 0.94 -1.09 5.31
CA SER A 32 1.54 -0.48 6.49
C SER A 32 2.30 -1.52 7.30
N VAL A 33 3.54 -1.21 7.65
CA VAL A 33 4.47 -2.05 8.39
C VAL A 33 5.09 -1.20 9.49
N GLY A 34 4.68 -1.44 10.75
CA GLY A 34 5.11 -0.60 11.86
C GLY A 34 4.69 0.86 11.67
N LYS A 35 5.67 1.77 11.56
CA LYS A 35 5.45 3.22 11.35
C LYS A 35 5.46 3.63 9.88
N THR A 36 5.75 2.71 8.97
CA THR A 36 5.92 2.99 7.54
C THR A 36 4.69 2.55 6.76
N SER A 37 4.20 3.42 5.88
CA SER A 37 3.06 3.11 5.00
C SER A 37 3.41 3.46 3.55
N ARG A 38 3.05 2.57 2.61
CA ARG A 38 3.34 2.70 1.17
C ARG A 38 2.15 2.26 0.33
N ILE A 39 1.91 2.94 -0.79
CA ILE A 39 0.86 2.53 -1.76
C ILE A 39 1.31 1.23 -2.44
N ALA A 40 0.56 0.17 -2.19
CA ALA A 40 0.77 -1.14 -2.78
C ALA A 40 0.21 -1.22 -4.20
N ASN A 41 -1.00 -0.73 -4.41
CA ASN A 41 -1.59 -0.65 -5.75
C ASN A 41 -2.66 0.44 -5.82
N ILE A 42 -3.07 0.84 -7.02
CA ILE A 42 -4.13 1.81 -7.26
C ILE A 42 -5.19 1.24 -8.21
N TYR A 43 -6.43 1.67 -8.01
CA TYR A 43 -7.59 1.20 -8.76
C TYR A 43 -8.52 2.36 -9.07
N ALA A 44 -9.21 2.30 -10.21
CA ALA A 44 -10.27 3.25 -10.54
C ALA A 44 -11.52 3.05 -9.65
N SER A 45 -11.81 1.81 -9.25
CA SER A 45 -13.01 1.45 -8.48
C SER A 45 -12.67 1.00 -7.06
N ARG A 46 -13.53 1.38 -6.10
CA ARG A 46 -13.39 0.97 -4.69
C ARG A 46 -13.45 -0.54 -4.53
N ASP A 47 -14.36 -1.17 -5.26
CA ASP A 47 -14.59 -2.61 -5.19
C ASP A 47 -13.33 -3.40 -5.58
N ALA A 48 -12.69 -3.02 -6.69
CA ALA A 48 -11.42 -3.60 -7.13
C ALA A 48 -10.30 -3.42 -6.08
N ALA A 49 -10.22 -2.26 -5.43
CA ALA A 49 -9.26 -2.05 -4.35
C ALA A 49 -9.54 -2.91 -3.11
N LEU A 50 -10.82 -3.13 -2.77
CA LEU A 50 -11.21 -4.01 -1.66
C LEU A 50 -10.93 -5.48 -1.96
N ALA A 51 -11.15 -5.91 -3.21
CA ALA A 51 -10.81 -7.26 -3.66
C ALA A 51 -9.30 -7.51 -3.55
N ASP A 52 -8.45 -6.58 -4.02
CA ASP A 52 -7.00 -6.68 -3.88
C ASP A 52 -6.55 -6.67 -2.42
N ARG A 53 -7.08 -5.76 -1.59
CA ARG A 53 -6.80 -5.74 -0.15
C ARG A 53 -7.14 -7.08 0.49
N SER A 54 -8.32 -7.63 0.19
CA SER A 54 -8.77 -8.91 0.77
C SER A 54 -7.91 -10.08 0.31
N TRP A 55 -7.49 -10.08 -0.96
CA TRP A 55 -6.56 -11.06 -1.50
C TRP A 55 -5.18 -10.96 -0.83
N ARG A 56 -4.62 -9.75 -0.69
CA ARG A 56 -3.34 -9.51 0.00
C ARG A 56 -3.38 -9.93 1.46
N GLU A 57 -4.49 -9.66 2.16
CA GLU A 57 -4.65 -10.13 3.55
C GLU A 57 -4.71 -11.65 3.67
N GLN A 58 -5.31 -12.34 2.69
CA GLN A 58 -5.28 -13.82 2.66
C GLN A 58 -3.86 -14.33 2.49
N GLN A 59 -3.07 -13.71 1.60
CA GLN A 59 -1.65 -14.03 1.44
C GLN A 59 -0.89 -13.81 2.75
N VAL A 60 -1.07 -12.66 3.42
CA VAL A 60 -0.42 -12.40 4.72
C VAL A 60 -0.80 -13.45 5.76
N ARG A 61 -2.08 -13.83 5.85
CA ARG A 61 -2.51 -14.89 6.78
C ARG A 61 -1.84 -16.22 6.47
N ALA A 62 -1.76 -16.60 5.19
CA ALA A 62 -1.08 -17.81 4.76
C ALA A 62 0.41 -17.82 5.14
N TYR A 63 1.08 -16.66 5.04
CA TYR A 63 2.51 -16.52 5.36
C TYR A 63 2.79 -16.01 6.78
N ALA A 64 1.78 -15.77 7.62
CA ALA A 64 1.95 -15.13 8.93
C ALA A 64 2.88 -15.93 9.86
N THR A 65 2.79 -17.26 9.80
CA THR A 65 3.66 -18.16 10.57
C THR A 65 5.11 -18.04 10.12
N PHE A 66 5.37 -17.99 8.81
CA PHE A 66 6.71 -17.80 8.26
C PHE A 66 7.28 -16.42 8.61
N LEU A 67 6.50 -15.35 8.45
CA LEU A 67 6.90 -13.97 8.78
C LEU A 67 7.31 -13.85 10.25
N ARG A 68 6.53 -14.44 11.16
CA ARG A 68 6.85 -14.47 12.60
C ARG A 68 8.15 -15.22 12.88
N SER A 69 8.35 -16.39 12.29
CA SER A 69 9.58 -17.17 12.46
C SER A 69 10.82 -16.46 11.91
N SER A 70 10.66 -15.66 10.85
CA SER A 70 11.72 -14.85 10.25
C SER A 70 11.88 -13.46 10.88
N GLN A 71 11.20 -13.17 12.01
CA GLN A 71 11.17 -11.85 12.67
C GLN A 71 10.81 -10.69 11.74
N GLN A 72 10.08 -10.97 10.65
CA GLN A 72 9.62 -9.95 9.73
C GLN A 72 8.30 -9.36 10.24
N PRO A 73 8.15 -8.03 10.20
CA PRO A 73 6.91 -7.39 10.62
C PRO A 73 5.77 -7.75 9.65
N VAL A 74 4.61 -8.07 10.22
CA VAL A 74 3.43 -8.46 9.46
C VAL A 74 2.78 -7.21 8.83
N PRO A 75 2.65 -7.13 7.49
CA PRO A 75 2.04 -5.97 6.84
C PRO A 75 0.52 -5.96 7.04
N HIS A 76 -0.02 -4.78 7.33
CA HIS A 76 -1.45 -4.49 7.36
C HIS A 76 -1.87 -3.74 6.11
N TYR A 77 -3.02 -4.09 5.52
CA TYR A 77 -3.52 -3.49 4.29
C TYR A 77 -4.81 -2.72 4.53
N SER A 78 -4.86 -1.49 4.01
CA SER A 78 -6.03 -0.61 4.10
C SER A 78 -6.34 0.00 2.74
N VAL A 79 -7.59 0.42 2.54
CA VAL A 79 -8.03 1.08 1.30
C VAL A 79 -8.38 2.52 1.62
N ALA A 80 -7.79 3.47 0.88
CA ALA A 80 -8.08 4.88 1.02
C ALA A 80 -8.25 5.55 -0.35
N PRO A 81 -9.16 6.54 -0.46
CA PRO A 81 -9.21 7.37 -1.65
C PRO A 81 -8.00 8.32 -1.66
N ILE A 82 -7.32 8.42 -2.80
CA ILE A 82 -6.23 9.38 -3.02
C ILE A 82 -6.46 10.13 -4.34
N ARG A 83 -5.76 11.25 -4.57
CA ARG A 83 -5.72 11.87 -5.89
C ARG A 83 -4.58 11.27 -6.70
N ARG A 84 -4.74 11.21 -8.02
CA ARG A 84 -3.63 10.84 -8.91
C ARG A 84 -2.42 11.77 -8.75
N ALA A 85 -2.65 13.04 -8.43
CA ALA A 85 -1.60 14.02 -8.17
C ALA A 85 -0.81 13.76 -6.87
N ASP A 86 -1.37 13.03 -5.92
CA ASP A 86 -0.70 12.67 -4.66
C ASP A 86 0.27 11.47 -4.85
N LEU A 87 0.23 10.81 -6.01
CA LEU A 87 1.15 9.72 -6.31
C LEU A 87 2.57 10.25 -6.54
N PRO A 88 3.59 9.60 -5.96
CA PRO A 88 4.98 9.88 -6.31
C PRO A 88 5.19 9.72 -7.82
N ARG A 89 5.94 10.64 -8.45
CA ARG A 89 6.22 10.60 -9.91
C ARG A 89 6.87 9.29 -10.37
N LYS A 90 7.59 8.59 -9.50
CA LYS A 90 8.23 7.28 -9.75
C LYS A 90 7.54 6.13 -9.01
N TRP A 91 6.25 6.27 -8.71
CA TRP A 91 5.51 5.18 -8.07
C TRP A 91 5.47 3.95 -8.97
N SER A 92 5.62 2.78 -8.37
CA SER A 92 5.47 1.48 -9.02
C SER A 92 4.67 0.57 -8.08
N PRO A 93 3.77 -0.26 -8.62
CA PRO A 93 2.96 -1.15 -7.79
C PRO A 93 3.87 -2.11 -7.02
N LEU A 94 3.59 -2.26 -5.73
CA LEU A 94 4.29 -3.26 -4.94
C LEU A 94 3.85 -4.64 -5.41
N PRO A 95 4.81 -5.52 -5.75
CA PRO A 95 4.46 -6.89 -6.07
C PRO A 95 3.72 -7.49 -4.88
N ALA A 96 2.77 -8.36 -5.17
CA ALA A 96 1.92 -9.02 -4.20
C ALA A 96 2.67 -9.66 -3.02
N LEU A 97 3.93 -10.04 -3.24
CA LEU A 97 4.83 -10.71 -2.30
C LEU A 97 6.10 -9.87 -2.03
N GLY A 98 6.13 -8.58 -2.42
CA GLY A 98 7.30 -7.69 -2.29
C GLY A 98 7.80 -7.50 -0.85
N PHE A 99 6.97 -7.82 0.15
CA PHE A 99 7.38 -7.87 1.55
C PHE A 99 8.44 -8.96 1.83
N LEU A 100 8.47 -10.05 1.06
CA LEU A 100 9.42 -11.15 1.29
C LEU A 100 10.86 -10.82 0.86
N ARG A 101 11.07 -9.80 0.00
CA ARG A 101 12.39 -9.49 -0.57
C ARG A 101 13.09 -8.27 0.04
N GLY A 102 12.61 -7.77 1.18
CA GLY A 102 13.25 -6.63 1.83
C GLY A 102 13.04 -5.29 1.11
N GLU A 103 12.02 -5.16 0.25
CA GLU A 103 11.66 -3.89 -0.40
C GLU A 103 10.99 -2.87 0.56
N PHE A 104 10.89 -3.23 1.84
CA PHE A 104 10.55 -2.34 2.96
C PHE A 104 11.78 -1.96 3.81
N ALA A 105 12.99 -2.41 3.45
CA ALA A 105 14.24 -2.12 4.15
C ALA A 105 14.93 -0.85 3.63
#